data_AF-A0A2V9V7X8-F1
#
_entry.id   AF-A0A2V9V7X8-F1
#
_cell.length_a   1.000
_cell.length_b   1.000
_cell.length_c   1.000
_cell.angle_alpha   90.00
_cell.angle_beta   90.00
_cell.angle_gamma   90.00
#
_symmetry.space_group_name_H-M   'P 1'
#
loop_
_entity.id
_entity.type
_entity.pdbx_description
1 polymer ?
#
loop_
_entity_poly.entity_id
_entity_poly.type
_entity_poly.pdbx_seq_one_letter_code
_entity_poly.pdbx_strand_id
1 'polypeptide(L)'
;RAETRHQLKTDRFTQATIGAAEATAHWTAEHKAKLLIGIVIAAVLVAAVVGGWYYLNQQDEKANLQFTRAVRTLETQIRAAGTPETPNFPSFASSEERGNAAKKQLQAVVDQYPHTHTADIARYLLGTTAVELGDKATAERQLKDVASSRNSDLAALAKMALAAFYGNNNRTKEAVDLYQQLSNKPTNTVSKVMAQITSTSRS
;
A
#
# COMPACT_ATOMS: atom_id res chain seq x y z
N ARG A 1 -35.41 -1.02 76.67
CA ARG A 1 -35.75 -0.43 75.34
C ARG A 1 -34.52 0.00 74.50
N ALA A 2 -33.29 -0.31 74.90
CA ALA A 2 -32.08 0.06 74.14
C ALA A 2 -31.55 -1.07 73.22
N GLU A 3 -31.72 -2.33 73.62
CA GLU A 3 -31.15 -3.47 72.88
C GLU A 3 -31.84 -3.76 71.54
N THR A 4 -33.16 -3.53 71.46
CA THR A 4 -33.95 -3.79 70.25
C THR A 4 -33.63 -2.82 69.09
N ARG A 5 -33.12 -1.62 69.39
CA ARG A 5 -32.76 -0.63 68.36
C ARG A 5 -31.41 -0.88 67.71
N HIS A 6 -30.50 -1.57 68.41
CA HIS A 6 -29.17 -1.85 67.88
C HIS A 6 -29.19 -3.05 66.94
N GLN A 7 -29.98 -4.08 67.25
CA GLN A 7 -30.12 -5.28 66.42
C GLN A 7 -30.74 -4.99 65.04
N LEU A 8 -31.72 -4.08 64.97
CA LEU A 8 -32.36 -3.67 63.70
C LEU A 8 -31.41 -2.92 62.74
N LYS A 9 -30.36 -2.26 63.26
CA LYS A 9 -29.38 -1.54 62.43
C LYS A 9 -28.31 -2.47 61.88
N THR A 10 -27.83 -3.42 62.67
CA THR A 10 -26.82 -4.38 62.23
C THR A 10 -27.38 -5.32 61.17
N ASP A 11 -28.60 -5.83 61.36
CA ASP A 11 -29.21 -6.81 60.46
C ASP A 11 -29.47 -6.26 59.04
N ARG A 12 -29.88 -4.99 58.93
CA ARG A 12 -30.10 -4.31 57.64
C ARG A 12 -28.80 -4.05 56.87
N PHE A 13 -27.72 -3.68 57.57
CA PHE A 13 -26.42 -3.48 56.93
C PHE A 13 -25.82 -4.80 56.48
N THR A 14 -25.93 -5.85 57.29
CA THR A 14 -25.46 -7.19 56.96
C THR A 14 -26.26 -7.82 55.80
N GLN A 15 -27.59 -7.63 55.75
CA GLN A 15 -28.40 -8.07 54.61
C GLN A 15 -28.11 -7.28 53.33
N ALA A 16 -27.84 -5.98 53.41
CA ALA A 16 -27.50 -5.18 52.24
C ALA A 16 -26.11 -5.54 51.68
N THR A 17 -25.13 -5.81 52.53
CA THR A 17 -23.78 -6.21 52.10
C THR A 17 -23.72 -7.66 51.64
N ILE A 18 -24.42 -8.58 52.31
CA ILE A 18 -24.55 -9.98 51.87
C ILE A 18 -25.37 -10.05 50.57
N GLY A 19 -26.48 -9.31 50.45
CA GLY A 19 -27.28 -9.26 49.23
C GLY A 19 -26.52 -8.66 48.04
N ALA A 20 -25.65 -7.65 48.26
CA ALA A 20 -24.77 -7.12 47.22
C ALA A 20 -23.61 -8.06 46.88
N ALA A 21 -23.06 -8.77 47.87
CA ALA A 21 -22.01 -9.78 47.69
C ALA A 21 -22.54 -11.04 46.98
N GLU A 22 -23.78 -11.45 47.26
CA GLU A 22 -24.47 -12.54 46.58
C GLU A 22 -24.89 -12.11 45.17
N ALA A 23 -25.44 -10.89 44.99
CA ALA A 23 -25.76 -10.27 43.68
C ALA A 23 -24.55 -10.14 42.76
N THR A 24 -23.41 -9.76 43.33
CA THR A 24 -22.16 -9.80 42.60
C THR A 24 -21.74 -11.24 42.38
N ALA A 25 -21.65 -12.12 43.37
CA ALA A 25 -21.17 -13.49 43.21
C ALA A 25 -21.86 -14.30 42.09
N HIS A 26 -23.20 -14.23 41.96
CA HIS A 26 -23.92 -14.94 40.89
C HIS A 26 -23.83 -14.26 39.52
N TRP A 27 -23.74 -12.93 39.44
CA TRP A 27 -23.49 -12.21 38.17
C TRP A 27 -22.02 -12.33 37.72
N THR A 28 -21.12 -12.44 38.69
CA THR A 28 -19.66 -12.40 38.57
C THR A 28 -19.09 -13.65 37.90
N ALA A 29 -19.57 -14.84 38.20
CA ALA A 29 -18.95 -16.06 37.67
C ALA A 29 -19.19 -16.26 36.16
N GLU A 30 -20.43 -16.04 35.70
CA GLU A 30 -20.81 -16.39 34.33
C GLU A 30 -20.61 -15.25 33.32
N HIS A 31 -20.81 -13.99 33.75
CA HIS A 31 -20.67 -12.82 32.87
C HIS A 31 -19.25 -12.23 32.88
N LYS A 32 -18.49 -12.31 33.99
CA LYS A 32 -17.10 -11.82 33.98
C LYS A 32 -16.18 -12.70 33.16
N ALA A 33 -16.37 -14.02 33.16
CA ALA A 33 -15.59 -14.91 32.30
C ALA A 33 -15.79 -14.56 30.83
N LYS A 34 -17.04 -14.37 30.39
CA LYS A 34 -17.37 -13.94 29.01
C LYS A 34 -16.82 -12.54 28.69
N LEU A 35 -16.91 -11.57 29.62
CA LEU A 35 -16.33 -10.24 29.45
C LEU A 35 -14.80 -10.27 29.37
N LEU A 36 -14.13 -11.04 30.24
CA LEU A 36 -12.68 -11.18 30.23
C LEU A 36 -12.21 -11.84 28.93
N ILE A 37 -12.88 -12.90 28.48
CA ILE A 37 -12.59 -13.53 27.19
C ILE A 37 -12.78 -12.51 26.05
N GLY A 38 -13.87 -11.73 26.07
CA GLY A 38 -14.10 -10.66 25.10
C GLY A 38 -13.00 -9.59 25.09
N ILE A 39 -12.54 -9.15 26.27
CA ILE A 39 -11.43 -8.20 26.43
C ILE A 39 -10.13 -8.78 25.90
N VAL A 40 -9.82 -10.05 26.22
CA VAL A 40 -8.60 -10.72 25.74
C VAL A 40 -8.63 -10.84 24.22
N ILE A 41 -9.75 -11.28 23.63
CA ILE A 41 -9.92 -11.36 22.17
C ILE A 41 -9.74 -9.97 21.55
N ALA A 42 -10.38 -8.94 22.10
CA ALA A 42 -10.23 -7.57 21.62
C ALA A 42 -8.78 -7.08 21.72
N ALA A 43 -8.09 -7.36 22.83
CA ALA A 43 -6.70 -6.98 23.03
C ALA A 43 -5.76 -7.67 22.03
N VAL A 44 -5.96 -8.97 21.76
CA VAL A 44 -5.20 -9.72 20.75
C VAL A 44 -5.45 -9.14 19.35
N LEU A 45 -6.71 -8.83 19.00
CA LEU A 45 -7.04 -8.20 17.72
C LEU A 45 -6.38 -6.83 17.56
N VAL A 46 -6.42 -5.98 18.59
CA VAL A 46 -5.73 -4.68 18.58
C VAL A 46 -4.22 -4.86 18.44
N ALA A 47 -3.62 -5.78 19.19
CA ALA A 47 -2.19 -6.06 19.10
C ALA A 47 -1.78 -6.55 17.70
N ALA A 48 -2.61 -7.39 17.07
CA ALA A 48 -2.38 -7.86 15.70
C ALA A 48 -2.45 -6.71 14.68
N VAL A 49 -3.45 -5.82 14.80
CA VAL A 49 -3.59 -4.65 13.91
C VAL A 49 -2.41 -3.68 14.07
N VAL A 50 -2.07 -3.32 15.31
CA VAL A 50 -0.97 -2.39 15.61
C VAL A 50 0.38 -2.98 15.20
N GLY A 51 0.62 -4.26 15.52
CA GLY A 51 1.84 -4.97 15.14
C GLY A 51 1.98 -5.09 13.62
N GLY A 52 0.90 -5.41 12.92
CA GLY A 52 0.86 -5.45 11.46
C GLY A 52 1.14 -4.08 10.83
N TRP A 53 0.49 -3.02 11.33
CA TRP A 53 0.72 -1.65 10.86
C TRP A 53 2.17 -1.20 11.08
N TYR A 54 2.73 -1.44 12.27
CA TYR A 54 4.12 -1.10 12.58
C TYR A 54 5.12 -1.83 11.65
N TYR A 55 4.88 -3.12 11.40
CA TYR A 55 5.71 -3.92 10.50
C TYR A 55 5.64 -3.41 9.05
N LEU A 56 4.45 -3.08 8.55
CA LEU A 56 4.28 -2.55 7.20
C LEU A 56 4.98 -1.19 7.04
N ASN A 57 4.88 -0.30 8.02
CA ASN A 57 5.58 0.99 7.97
C ASN A 57 7.11 0.82 7.96
N GLN A 58 7.64 -0.08 8.79
CA GLN A 58 9.06 -0.44 8.79
C GLN A 58 9.53 -1.00 7.44
N GLN A 59 8.70 -1.84 6.81
CA GLN A 59 9.00 -2.34 5.48
C GLN A 59 8.97 -1.22 4.43
N ASP A 60 8.01 -0.30 4.50
CA ASP A 60 7.88 0.80 3.54
C ASP A 60 9.07 1.76 3.62
N GLU A 61 9.58 2.04 4.83
CA GLU A 61 10.81 2.83 5.01
C GLU A 61 12.03 2.16 4.36
N LYS A 62 12.19 0.84 4.55
CA LYS A 62 13.27 0.05 3.92
C LYS A 62 13.11 -0.01 2.40
N ALA A 63 11.88 -0.18 1.92
CA ALA A 63 11.56 -0.14 0.51
C ALA A 63 11.95 1.22 -0.09
N ASN A 64 11.61 2.32 0.57
CA ASN A 64 11.90 3.67 0.10
C ASN A 64 13.40 3.95 -0.02
N LEU A 65 14.21 3.44 0.91
CA LEU A 65 15.67 3.54 0.82
C LEU A 65 16.25 2.83 -0.42
N GLN A 66 15.73 1.66 -0.77
CA GLN A 66 16.15 0.94 -1.97
C GLN A 66 15.59 1.58 -3.24
N PHE A 67 14.33 2.00 -3.22
CA PHE A 67 13.66 2.69 -4.30
C PHE A 67 14.37 3.99 -4.69
N THR A 68 14.78 4.80 -3.72
CA THR A 68 15.52 6.04 -3.96
C THR A 68 16.84 5.78 -4.70
N ARG A 69 17.50 4.64 -4.44
CA ARG A 69 18.70 4.25 -5.20
C ARG A 69 18.38 3.97 -6.66
N ALA A 70 17.26 3.28 -6.91
CA ALA A 70 16.80 2.99 -8.28
C ALA A 70 16.44 4.26 -9.06
N VAL A 71 15.76 5.20 -8.41
CA VAL A 71 15.45 6.52 -9.02
C VAL A 71 16.73 7.29 -9.33
N ARG A 72 17.70 7.33 -8.42
CA ARG A 72 19.01 7.95 -8.68
C ARG A 72 19.72 7.30 -9.86
N THR A 73 19.61 5.98 -10.01
CA THR A 73 20.14 5.27 -11.19
C THR A 73 19.44 5.71 -12.48
N LEU A 74 18.11 5.86 -12.50
CA LEU A 74 17.38 6.42 -13.65
C LEU A 74 17.80 7.85 -13.99
N GLU A 75 18.14 8.65 -12.99
CA GLU A 75 18.56 10.05 -13.15
C GLU A 75 20.05 10.20 -13.47
N THR A 76 20.84 9.14 -13.31
CA THR A 76 22.28 9.18 -13.55
C THR A 76 22.55 9.51 -15.01
N GLN A 77 23.53 10.39 -15.25
CA GLN A 77 23.86 10.87 -16.59
C GLN A 77 24.42 9.76 -17.50
N ILE A 78 24.11 9.86 -18.78
CA ILE A 78 24.72 9.04 -19.83
C ILE A 78 25.96 9.78 -20.31
N ARG A 79 27.11 9.11 -20.31
CA ARG A 79 28.37 9.70 -20.77
C ARG A 79 28.46 9.69 -22.29
N ALA A 80 29.30 10.56 -22.85
CA ALA A 80 29.54 10.57 -24.29
C ALA A 80 30.19 9.26 -24.75
N ALA A 81 29.85 8.82 -25.96
CA ALA A 81 30.41 7.59 -26.51
C ALA A 81 31.96 7.69 -26.58
N GLY A 82 32.65 6.70 -26.01
CA GLY A 82 34.12 6.65 -25.99
C GLY A 82 34.81 7.47 -24.89
N THR A 83 34.10 8.21 -24.04
CA THR A 83 34.72 8.86 -22.88
C THR A 83 34.84 7.88 -21.72
N PRO A 84 36.01 7.73 -21.07
CA PRO A 84 36.17 6.86 -19.89
C PRO A 84 35.36 7.35 -18.69
N GLU A 85 35.21 6.51 -17.66
CA GLU A 85 34.48 6.91 -16.46
C GLU A 85 35.29 7.96 -15.71
N THR A 86 34.64 9.06 -15.37
CA THR A 86 35.20 10.08 -14.49
C THR A 86 35.19 9.56 -13.05
N PRO A 87 36.35 9.50 -12.36
CA PRO A 87 36.40 9.12 -10.96
C PRO A 87 35.44 9.99 -10.12
N ASN A 88 34.69 9.36 -9.21
CA ASN A 88 33.67 9.98 -8.35
C ASN A 88 32.41 10.53 -9.04
N PHE A 89 32.27 10.40 -10.36
CA PHE A 89 31.07 10.80 -11.10
C PHE A 89 30.49 9.59 -11.85
N PRO A 90 29.60 8.80 -11.20
CA PRO A 90 29.00 7.64 -11.84
C PRO A 90 28.23 8.06 -13.09
N SER A 91 28.37 7.27 -14.16
CA SER A 91 27.70 7.48 -15.43
C SER A 91 27.47 6.15 -16.13
N PHE A 92 26.51 6.10 -17.05
CA PHE A 92 26.24 4.92 -17.86
C PHE A 92 26.72 5.11 -19.30
N ALA A 93 27.11 4.02 -19.98
CA ALA A 93 27.56 4.09 -21.37
C ALA A 93 26.38 4.28 -22.35
N SER A 94 25.16 3.93 -21.94
CA SER A 94 23.95 4.12 -22.74
C SER A 94 22.68 4.24 -21.89
N SER A 95 21.59 4.69 -22.51
CA SER A 95 20.27 4.70 -21.85
C SER A 95 19.76 3.28 -21.56
N GLU A 96 20.09 2.31 -22.41
CA GLU A 96 19.70 0.91 -22.25
C GLU A 96 20.38 0.28 -21.04
N GLU A 97 21.69 0.51 -20.86
CA GLU A 97 22.45 0.02 -19.71
C GLU A 97 21.89 0.60 -18.40
N ARG A 98 21.66 1.91 -18.36
CA ARG A 98 21.04 2.61 -17.22
C ARG A 98 19.66 2.05 -16.91
N GLY A 99 18.82 1.90 -17.93
CA GLY A 99 17.47 1.36 -17.80
C GLY A 99 17.49 -0.07 -17.25
N ASN A 100 18.36 -0.93 -17.75
CA ASN A 100 18.49 -2.30 -17.26
C ASN A 100 18.97 -2.35 -15.80
N ALA A 101 19.92 -1.49 -15.42
CA ALA A 101 20.37 -1.37 -14.04
C ALA A 101 19.24 -0.93 -13.10
N ALA A 102 18.52 0.13 -13.47
CA ALA A 102 17.36 0.62 -12.72
C ALA A 102 16.25 -0.42 -12.64
N LYS A 103 15.91 -1.09 -13.75
CA LYS A 103 14.91 -2.16 -13.81
C LYS A 103 15.21 -3.26 -12.80
N LYS A 104 16.47 -3.70 -12.70
CA LYS A 104 16.88 -4.71 -11.71
C LYS A 104 16.68 -4.23 -10.27
N GLN A 105 17.03 -2.98 -9.98
CA GLN A 105 16.87 -2.39 -8.65
C GLN A 105 15.39 -2.22 -8.28
N LEU A 106 14.55 -1.75 -9.22
CA LEU A 106 13.11 -1.62 -9.02
C LEU A 106 12.45 -2.98 -8.81
N GLN A 107 12.83 -4.00 -9.60
CA GLN A 107 12.33 -5.36 -9.41
C GLN A 107 12.67 -5.89 -8.02
N ALA A 108 13.87 -5.63 -7.50
CA ALA A 108 14.25 -6.01 -6.14
C ALA A 108 13.37 -5.35 -5.07
N VAL A 109 12.98 -4.07 -5.24
CA VAL A 109 12.03 -3.40 -4.33
C VAL A 109 10.68 -4.10 -4.35
N VAL A 110 10.16 -4.41 -5.55
CA VAL A 110 8.86 -5.08 -5.72
C VAL A 110 8.87 -6.47 -5.11
N ASP A 111 9.96 -7.23 -5.27
CA ASP A 111 10.06 -8.61 -4.78
C ASP A 111 10.25 -8.67 -3.25
N GLN A 112 11.01 -7.74 -2.68
CA GLN A 112 11.30 -7.73 -1.24
C GLN A 112 10.18 -7.10 -0.41
N TYR A 113 9.45 -6.14 -0.97
CA TYR A 113 8.47 -5.34 -0.24
C TYR A 113 7.11 -5.26 -0.96
N PRO A 114 6.52 -6.38 -1.42
CA PRO A 114 5.42 -6.39 -2.40
C PRO A 114 4.12 -5.71 -1.94
N HIS A 115 3.97 -5.44 -0.65
CA HIS A 115 2.76 -4.90 -0.03
C HIS A 115 2.92 -3.46 0.46
N THR A 116 4.05 -2.82 0.19
CA THR A 116 4.32 -1.44 0.63
C THR A 116 3.84 -0.43 -0.40
N HIS A 117 3.55 0.80 0.04
CA HIS A 117 3.16 1.87 -0.87
C HIS A 117 4.30 2.19 -1.86
N THR A 118 5.54 2.17 -1.38
CA THR A 118 6.72 2.34 -2.22
C THR A 118 6.80 1.29 -3.32
N ALA A 119 6.43 0.03 -3.05
CA ALA A 119 6.45 -1.00 -4.06
C ALA A 119 5.42 -0.76 -5.17
N ASP A 120 4.25 -0.18 -4.88
CA ASP A 120 3.30 0.20 -5.93
C ASP A 120 3.89 1.25 -6.88
N ILE A 121 4.61 2.24 -6.34
CA ILE A 121 5.33 3.25 -7.13
C ILE A 121 6.47 2.59 -7.92
N ALA A 122 7.22 1.69 -7.28
CA ALA A 122 8.30 0.94 -7.92
C ALA A 122 7.80 0.08 -9.08
N ARG A 123 6.63 -0.58 -8.94
CA ARG A 123 5.98 -1.33 -10.04
C ARG A 123 5.63 -0.43 -11.21
N TYR A 124 5.13 0.79 -10.95
CA TYR A 124 4.83 1.74 -12.01
C TYR A 124 6.09 2.11 -12.80
N LEU A 125 7.16 2.53 -12.11
CA LEU A 125 8.43 2.86 -12.75
C LEU A 125 9.08 1.65 -13.43
N LEU A 126 8.96 0.47 -12.83
CA LEU A 126 9.44 -0.78 -13.43
C LEU A 126 8.71 -1.07 -14.74
N GLY A 127 7.39 -0.88 -14.74
CA GLY A 127 6.56 -1.02 -15.92
C GLY A 127 6.96 -0.04 -17.04
N THR A 128 7.08 1.26 -16.74
CA THR A 128 7.46 2.26 -17.74
C THR A 128 8.90 2.08 -18.24
N THR A 129 9.84 1.75 -17.35
CA THR A 129 11.22 1.42 -17.73
C THR A 129 11.24 0.17 -18.63
N ALA A 130 10.41 -0.83 -18.34
CA ALA A 130 10.29 -2.01 -19.19
C ALA A 130 9.69 -1.69 -20.57
N VAL A 131 8.76 -0.72 -20.66
CA VAL A 131 8.28 -0.21 -21.96
C VAL A 131 9.43 0.39 -22.77
N GLU A 132 10.25 1.24 -22.14
CA GLU A 132 11.40 1.89 -22.80
C GLU A 132 12.45 0.88 -23.27
N LEU A 133 12.67 -0.18 -22.50
CA LEU A 133 13.59 -1.27 -22.83
C LEU A 133 12.99 -2.32 -23.79
N GLY A 134 11.73 -2.16 -24.19
CA GLY A 134 11.04 -3.13 -25.06
C GLY A 134 10.68 -4.46 -24.39
N ASP A 135 10.81 -4.60 -23.07
CA ASP A 135 10.34 -5.78 -22.33
C ASP A 135 8.82 -5.70 -22.13
N LYS A 136 8.11 -6.16 -23.16
CA LYS A 136 6.64 -6.15 -23.22
C LYS A 136 5.99 -6.95 -22.09
N ALA A 137 6.59 -8.07 -21.70
CA ALA A 137 6.02 -8.95 -20.69
C ALA A 137 6.07 -8.31 -19.29
N THR A 138 7.22 -7.74 -18.91
CA THR A 138 7.35 -7.02 -17.65
C THR A 138 6.52 -5.74 -17.66
N ALA A 139 6.54 -4.98 -18.76
CA ALA A 139 5.76 -3.75 -18.89
C ALA A 139 4.27 -4.00 -18.64
N GLU A 140 3.68 -4.96 -19.36
CA GLU A 140 2.26 -5.26 -19.23
C GLU A 140 1.90 -5.73 -17.82
N ARG A 141 2.66 -6.69 -17.28
CA ARG A 141 2.38 -7.26 -15.95
C ARG A 141 2.38 -6.18 -14.87
N GLN A 142 3.43 -5.38 -14.83
CA GLN A 142 3.61 -4.41 -13.75
C GLN A 142 2.62 -3.25 -13.85
N LEU A 143 2.35 -2.75 -15.06
CA LEU A 143 1.35 -1.69 -15.26
C LEU A 143 -0.07 -2.19 -14.97
N LYS A 144 -0.41 -3.44 -15.30
CA LYS A 144 -1.69 -4.06 -14.92
C LYS A 144 -1.87 -4.14 -13.41
N ASP A 145 -0.85 -4.59 -12.69
CA ASP A 145 -0.89 -4.67 -11.23
C ASP A 145 -1.18 -3.29 -10.62
N VAL A 146 -0.46 -2.25 -11.04
CA VAL A 146 -0.65 -0.89 -10.51
C VAL A 146 -1.98 -0.27 -10.94
N ALA A 147 -2.47 -0.57 -12.15
CA ALA A 147 -3.79 -0.13 -12.61
C ALA A 147 -4.95 -0.64 -11.72
N SER A 148 -4.70 -1.71 -10.95
CA SER A 148 -5.62 -2.28 -9.96
C SER A 148 -5.35 -1.83 -8.51
N SER A 149 -4.35 -0.97 -8.29
CA SER A 149 -3.97 -0.50 -6.95
C SER A 149 -5.08 0.32 -6.28
N ARG A 150 -5.03 0.36 -4.94
CA ARG A 150 -6.00 1.11 -4.12
C ARG A 150 -5.84 2.63 -4.26
N ASN A 151 -4.65 3.10 -4.66
CA ASN A 151 -4.39 4.51 -4.90
C ASN A 151 -4.94 4.90 -6.28
N SER A 152 -6.01 5.68 -6.30
CA SER A 152 -6.70 6.06 -7.53
C SER A 152 -5.83 6.87 -8.50
N ASP A 153 -5.00 7.76 -7.98
CA ASP A 153 -4.12 8.62 -8.81
C ASP A 153 -3.03 7.79 -9.48
N LEU A 154 -2.40 6.88 -8.72
CA LEU A 154 -1.38 5.97 -9.23
C LEU A 154 -1.99 4.94 -10.20
N ALA A 155 -3.16 4.40 -9.88
CA ALA A 155 -3.91 3.53 -10.77
C ALA A 155 -4.28 4.23 -12.09
N ALA A 156 -4.64 5.52 -12.05
CA ALA A 156 -4.92 6.30 -13.25
C ALA A 156 -3.68 6.50 -14.12
N LEU A 157 -2.53 6.83 -13.52
CA LEU A 157 -1.25 6.91 -14.23
C LEU A 157 -0.88 5.59 -14.90
N ALA A 158 -1.01 4.48 -14.17
CA ALA A 158 -0.73 3.14 -14.71
C ALA A 158 -1.68 2.75 -15.84
N LYS A 159 -2.98 3.04 -15.73
CA LYS A 159 -3.96 2.81 -16.80
C LYS A 159 -3.62 3.62 -18.06
N MET A 160 -3.20 4.87 -17.89
CA MET A 160 -2.80 5.72 -19.02
C MET A 160 -1.55 5.17 -19.72
N ALA A 161 -0.53 4.76 -18.95
CA ALA A 161 0.67 4.14 -19.48
C ALA A 161 0.37 2.78 -20.16
N LEU A 162 -0.48 1.96 -19.55
CA LEU A 162 -0.90 0.67 -20.09
C LEU A 162 -1.72 0.83 -21.38
N ALA A 163 -2.60 1.82 -21.45
CA ALA A 163 -3.36 2.13 -22.66
C ALA A 163 -2.44 2.54 -23.81
N ALA A 164 -1.47 3.42 -23.53
CA ALA A 164 -0.46 3.81 -24.52
C ALA A 164 0.39 2.61 -24.98
N PHE A 165 0.80 1.75 -24.04
CA PHE A 165 1.50 0.50 -24.32
C PHE A 165 0.68 -0.42 -25.24
N TYR A 166 -0.62 -0.60 -24.98
CA TYR A 166 -1.49 -1.41 -25.82
C TYR A 166 -1.70 -0.81 -27.22
N GLY A 167 -1.87 0.50 -27.32
CA GLY A 167 -1.95 1.19 -28.61
C GLY A 167 -0.70 0.95 -29.46
N ASN A 168 0.49 1.08 -28.85
CA ASN A 168 1.77 0.86 -29.53
C ASN A 168 2.02 -0.62 -29.90
N ASN A 169 1.25 -1.56 -29.34
CA ASN A 169 1.39 -3.00 -29.57
C ASN A 169 0.19 -3.60 -30.34
N ASN A 170 -0.53 -2.79 -31.12
CA ASN A 170 -1.68 -3.21 -31.93
C ASN A 170 -2.86 -3.80 -31.12
N ARG A 171 -2.94 -3.48 -29.83
CA ARG A 171 -4.01 -3.92 -28.92
C ARG A 171 -5.02 -2.79 -28.68
N THR A 172 -5.51 -2.23 -29.78
CA THR A 172 -6.32 -1.00 -29.78
C THR A 172 -7.60 -1.11 -28.95
N LYS A 173 -8.25 -2.27 -28.95
CA LYS A 173 -9.47 -2.49 -28.15
C LYS A 173 -9.22 -2.33 -26.65
N GLU A 174 -8.12 -2.91 -26.15
CA GLU A 174 -7.76 -2.82 -24.73
C GLU A 174 -7.28 -1.41 -24.36
N ALA A 175 -6.59 -0.72 -25.29
CA ALA A 175 -6.24 0.68 -25.10
C ALA A 175 -7.47 1.58 -24.95
N VAL A 176 -8.46 1.43 -25.84
CA VAL A 176 -9.71 2.20 -25.81
C VAL A 176 -10.49 1.96 -24.53
N ASP A 177 -10.62 0.71 -24.09
CA ASP A 177 -11.31 0.38 -22.83
C ASP A 177 -10.67 1.10 -21.63
N LEU A 178 -9.34 1.07 -21.51
CA LEU A 178 -8.64 1.78 -20.45
C LEU A 178 -8.83 3.30 -20.51
N TYR A 179 -8.81 3.91 -21.70
CA TYR A 179 -9.09 5.33 -21.85
C TYR A 179 -10.53 5.69 -21.46
N GLN A 180 -11.51 4.83 -21.78
CA GLN A 180 -12.90 5.02 -21.35
C GLN A 180 -13.03 4.93 -19.83
N GLN A 181 -12.38 3.96 -19.20
CA GLN A 181 -12.36 3.86 -17.73
C GLN A 181 -11.80 5.12 -17.07
N LEU A 182 -10.75 5.73 -17.64
CA LEU A 182 -10.18 7.00 -17.17
C LEU A 182 -11.15 8.18 -17.39
N SER A 183 -11.84 8.23 -18.52
CA SER A 183 -12.82 9.29 -18.81
C SER A 183 -14.01 9.27 -17.84
N ASN A 184 -14.44 8.07 -17.44
CA ASN A 184 -15.55 7.86 -16.51
C ASN A 184 -15.16 8.14 -15.04
N LYS A 185 -13.87 8.12 -14.71
CA LYS A 185 -13.33 8.37 -13.36
C LYS A 185 -12.09 9.27 -13.44
N PRO A 186 -12.25 10.57 -13.76
CA PRO A 186 -11.13 11.49 -13.81
C PRO A 186 -10.49 11.62 -12.42
N THR A 187 -9.17 11.66 -12.40
CA THR A 187 -8.37 11.87 -11.18
C THR A 187 -7.62 13.20 -11.27
N ASN A 188 -6.95 13.61 -10.19
CA ASN A 188 -6.15 14.84 -10.21
C ASN A 188 -4.98 14.74 -11.20
N THR A 189 -4.42 13.53 -11.35
CA THR A 189 -3.27 13.25 -12.22
C THR A 189 -3.65 13.10 -13.70
N VAL A 190 -4.87 12.65 -14.01
CA VAL A 190 -5.36 12.52 -15.39
C VAL A 190 -6.68 13.27 -15.51
N SER A 191 -6.59 14.52 -15.95
CA SER A 191 -7.78 15.34 -16.22
C SER A 191 -8.57 14.76 -17.41
N LYS A 192 -9.90 14.90 -17.35
CA LYS A 192 -10.84 14.40 -18.40
C LYS A 192 -10.46 14.85 -19.81
N VAL A 193 -9.91 16.07 -19.92
CA VAL A 193 -9.46 16.68 -21.18
C VAL A 193 -8.26 15.95 -21.76
N MET A 194 -7.26 15.58 -20.96
CA MET A 194 -6.08 14.84 -21.42
C MET A 194 -6.43 13.42 -21.91
N ALA A 195 -7.38 12.77 -21.25
CA ALA A 195 -7.88 11.46 -21.68
C ALA A 195 -8.60 11.54 -23.04
N GLN A 196 -9.45 12.56 -23.24
CA GLN A 196 -10.18 12.77 -24.50
C GLN A 196 -9.30 13.21 -25.68
N ILE A 197 -8.29 14.05 -25.43
CA ILE A 197 -7.34 14.46 -26.49
C ILE A 197 -6.54 13.25 -26.97
N THR A 198 -6.05 12.42 -26.05
CA THR A 198 -5.25 11.23 -26.39
C THR A 198 -6.06 10.17 -27.14
N SER A 199 -7.34 9.98 -26.78
CA SER A 199 -8.21 9.01 -27.47
C SER A 199 -8.55 9.41 -28.91
N THR A 200 -8.61 10.71 -29.20
CA THR A 200 -9.02 11.25 -30.52
C THR A 200 -7.84 11.46 -31.46
N SER A 201 -6.63 11.67 -30.93
CA SER A 201 -5.41 11.86 -31.72
C SER A 201 -4.87 10.56 -32.36
N ARG A 202 -5.34 9.38 -31.94
CA ARG A 202 -4.81 8.07 -32.36
C ARG A 202 -5.82 7.19 -33.10
N SER A 203 -7.01 7.70 -33.39
CA SER A 203 -7.99 7.11 -34.32
C SER A 203 -7.75 7.61 -35.74
#